data_AF-A0A970CDA5-F1
#
_entry.id   AF-A0A970CDA5-F1
#
_cell.length_a   1.000
_cell.length_b   1.000
_cell.length_c   1.000
_cell.angle_alpha   90.00
_cell.angle_beta   90.00
_cell.angle_gamma   90.00
#
_symmetry.space_group_name_H-M   'P 1'
#
loop_
_entity.id
_entity.type
_entity.pdbx_description
1 polymer ?
#
loop_
_entity_poly.entity_id
_entity_poly.type
_entity_poly.pdbx_seq_one_letter_code
_entity_poly.pdbx_strand_id
1 'polypeptide(L)'
;MRNPFVKPAAFLCLFVLCLFTLPASTQADTYYVRRDGGTFRQCTGRADAPYPGSGYNRPCAWSHPFWALRGQDESAFWRIKGGDTLVIGQGSYKMGIGAPNTAWCSTDWSWACRLPPL
;
A
#
# COMPACT_ATOMS: atom_id res chain seq x y z
N MET A 1 -10.92 -29.06 54.12
CA MET A 1 -10.62 -27.94 53.19
C MET A 1 -9.82 -28.48 52.01
N ARG A 2 -10.45 -28.77 50.86
CA ARG A 2 -9.82 -28.98 49.53
C ARG A 2 -10.93 -29.38 48.55
N ASN A 3 -11.37 -28.42 47.75
CA ASN A 3 -12.29 -28.64 46.62
C ASN A 3 -11.49 -28.93 45.33
N PRO A 4 -12.13 -29.55 44.33
CA PRO A 4 -11.58 -30.73 43.66
C PRO A 4 -10.93 -30.46 42.30
N PHE A 5 -10.08 -31.41 41.89
CA PHE A 5 -9.73 -31.81 40.53
C PHE A 5 -10.30 -30.94 39.39
N VAL A 6 -9.49 -30.02 38.87
CA VAL A 6 -9.71 -29.41 37.56
C VAL A 6 -9.40 -30.47 36.50
N LYS A 7 -10.39 -30.85 35.68
CA LYS A 7 -10.24 -31.89 34.65
C LYS A 7 -9.29 -31.41 33.53
N PRO A 8 -8.30 -32.20 33.07
CA PRO A 8 -7.34 -31.80 32.03
C PRO A 8 -8.00 -31.43 30.69
N ALA A 9 -9.19 -31.97 30.40
CA ALA A 9 -10.00 -31.60 29.22
C ALA A 9 -10.50 -30.14 29.26
N ALA A 10 -10.73 -29.56 30.44
CA ALA A 10 -11.16 -28.17 30.56
C ALA A 10 -10.00 -27.20 30.23
N PHE A 11 -8.77 -27.56 30.61
CA PHE A 11 -7.56 -26.81 30.22
C PHE A 11 -7.30 -26.90 28.72
N LEU A 12 -7.52 -28.07 28.10
CA LEU A 12 -7.38 -28.26 26.65
C LEU A 12 -8.41 -27.42 25.85
N CYS A 13 -9.68 -27.41 26.28
CA CYS A 13 -10.71 -26.57 25.67
C CYS A 13 -10.40 -25.08 25.81
N LEU A 14 -9.92 -24.62 26.97
CA LEU A 14 -9.58 -23.22 27.20
C LEU A 14 -8.40 -22.75 26.34
N PHE A 15 -7.42 -23.63 26.12
CA PHE A 15 -6.25 -23.36 25.28
C PHE A 15 -6.62 -23.29 23.78
N VAL A 16 -7.50 -24.19 23.31
CA VAL A 16 -8.03 -24.17 21.94
C VAL A 16 -8.92 -22.93 21.70
N LEU A 17 -9.73 -22.52 22.67
CA LEU A 17 -10.53 -21.29 22.57
C LEU A 17 -9.63 -20.04 22.47
N CYS A 18 -8.54 -19.97 23.25
CA CYS A 18 -7.60 -18.85 23.20
C CYS A 18 -6.86 -18.72 21.86
N LEU A 19 -6.57 -19.85 21.20
CA LEU A 19 -5.94 -19.87 19.87
C LEU A 19 -6.88 -19.34 18.77
N PHE A 20 -8.20 -19.48 18.93
CA PHE A 20 -9.20 -18.94 18.00
C PHE A 20 -9.53 -17.45 18.22
N THR A 21 -9.11 -16.86 19.34
CA THR A 21 -9.33 -15.43 19.65
C THR A 21 -8.14 -14.53 19.34
N LEU A 22 -7.05 -15.07 18.77
CA LEU A 22 -5.92 -14.25 18.35
C LEU A 22 -6.35 -13.33 17.22
N PRO A 23 -6.30 -11.99 17.38
CA PRO A 23 -6.63 -11.08 16.31
C PRO A 23 -5.65 -11.32 15.15
N ALA A 24 -6.18 -11.57 13.96
CA ALA A 24 -5.37 -11.60 12.76
C ALA A 24 -4.68 -10.23 12.63
N SER A 25 -3.34 -10.22 12.64
CA SER A 25 -2.58 -8.98 12.43
C SER A 25 -2.92 -8.45 11.04
N THR A 26 -3.59 -7.30 10.98
CA THR A 26 -3.86 -6.62 9.72
C THR A 26 -2.56 -5.95 9.27
N GLN A 27 -1.84 -6.60 8.37
CA GLN A 27 -0.59 -6.03 7.84
C GLN A 27 -0.91 -4.91 6.85
N ALA A 28 -0.90 -3.68 7.36
CA ALA A 28 -0.92 -2.43 6.60
C ALA A 28 0.51 -1.99 6.29
N ASP A 29 0.79 -1.67 5.03
CA ASP A 29 2.08 -1.17 4.59
C ASP A 29 2.07 0.36 4.49
N THR A 30 3.24 0.98 4.70
CA THR A 30 3.44 2.41 4.44
C THR A 30 4.25 2.60 3.16
N TYR A 31 3.74 3.44 2.27
CA TYR A 31 4.36 3.83 1.02
C TYR A 31 4.69 5.32 1.02
N TYR A 32 5.70 5.71 0.25
CA TYR A 32 6.23 7.07 0.21
C TYR A 32 6.25 7.61 -1.22
N VAL A 33 5.92 8.89 -1.35
CA VAL A 33 6.04 9.67 -2.59
C VAL A 33 6.98 10.86 -2.35
N ARG A 34 7.98 11.03 -3.23
CA ARG A 34 8.94 12.13 -3.21
C ARG A 34 9.27 12.57 -4.63
N ARG A 35 9.62 13.84 -4.86
CA ARG A 35 10.00 14.30 -6.21
C ARG A 35 11.30 13.67 -6.75
N ASP A 36 12.21 13.26 -5.88
CA ASP A 36 13.47 12.55 -6.19
C ASP A 36 13.32 11.02 -6.17
N GLY A 37 12.09 10.51 -6.10
CA GLY A 37 11.77 9.09 -6.19
C GLY A 37 11.84 8.54 -7.62
N GLY A 38 11.45 7.29 -7.79
CA GLY A 38 11.44 6.58 -9.07
C GLY A 38 10.04 6.18 -9.54
N THR A 39 9.97 5.58 -10.73
CA THR A 39 8.75 4.91 -11.22
C THR A 39 8.43 3.64 -10.41
N PHE A 40 7.26 3.04 -10.63
CA PHE A 40 6.91 1.76 -9.99
C PHE A 40 7.87 0.60 -10.34
N ARG A 41 8.54 0.66 -11.50
CA ARG A 41 9.52 -0.37 -11.90
C ARG A 41 10.85 -0.19 -11.17
N GLN A 42 11.20 1.06 -10.91
CA GLN A 42 12.45 1.46 -10.26
C GLN A 42 12.37 1.31 -8.74
N CYS A 43 11.27 1.75 -8.12
CA CYS A 43 11.11 1.85 -6.68
C CYS A 43 9.95 1.00 -6.18
N THR A 44 10.14 0.32 -5.05
CA THR A 44 9.08 -0.43 -4.35
C THR A 44 8.04 0.49 -3.70
N GLY A 45 8.39 1.76 -3.45
CA GLY A 45 7.57 2.72 -2.72
C GLY A 45 7.65 2.57 -1.20
N ARG A 46 8.34 1.55 -0.66
CA ARG A 46 8.28 1.16 0.76
C ARG A 46 9.35 1.81 1.65
N ALA A 47 10.13 2.75 1.12
CA ALA A 47 11.15 3.48 1.87
C ALA A 47 11.10 4.97 1.54
N ASP A 48 11.26 5.82 2.56
CA ASP A 48 11.39 7.27 2.40
C ASP A 48 12.82 7.64 1.95
N ALA A 49 13.15 7.29 0.71
CA ALA A 49 14.47 7.50 0.14
C ALA A 49 14.39 7.85 -1.36
N PRO A 50 15.36 8.62 -1.90
CA PRO A 50 15.43 8.90 -3.33
C PRO A 50 15.72 7.64 -4.15
N TYR A 51 15.40 7.67 -5.45
CA TYR A 51 15.84 6.64 -6.38
C TYR A 51 17.36 6.76 -6.60
N PRO A 52 18.16 5.68 -6.43
CA PRO A 52 19.62 5.74 -6.53
C PRO A 52 20.16 5.95 -7.95
N GLY A 53 19.31 6.27 -8.93
CA GLY A 53 19.68 6.51 -10.32
C GLY A 53 19.74 5.25 -11.21
N SER A 54 19.83 4.04 -10.64
CA SER A 54 19.81 2.79 -11.41
C SER A 54 19.17 1.61 -10.65
N GLY A 55 18.80 0.57 -11.41
CA GLY A 55 18.24 -0.67 -10.90
C GLY A 55 16.71 -0.70 -10.82
N TYR A 56 16.18 -1.91 -10.64
CA TYR A 56 14.75 -2.18 -10.49
C TYR A 56 14.42 -2.58 -9.05
N ASN A 57 13.20 -2.32 -8.61
CA ASN A 57 12.70 -2.67 -7.27
C ASN A 57 13.64 -2.23 -6.13
N ARG A 58 14.25 -1.06 -6.26
CA ARG A 58 15.08 -0.46 -5.22
C ARG A 58 14.18 -0.02 -4.04
N PRO A 59 14.67 -0.08 -2.79
CA PRO A 59 13.95 0.41 -1.63
C PRO A 59 13.97 1.95 -1.61
N CYS A 60 13.07 2.57 -2.37
CA CYS A 60 12.94 4.01 -2.51
C CYS A 60 11.47 4.41 -2.68
N ALA A 61 11.21 5.71 -2.59
CA ALA A 61 9.90 6.30 -2.77
C ALA A 61 9.51 6.37 -4.25
N TRP A 62 8.21 6.45 -4.53
CA TRP A 62 7.73 6.74 -5.87
C TRP A 62 7.85 8.24 -6.20
N SER A 63 8.02 8.57 -7.48
CA SER A 63 8.16 9.96 -7.93
C SER A 63 6.86 10.76 -7.98
N HIS A 64 5.72 10.09 -7.87
CA HIS A 64 4.39 10.66 -8.07
C HIS A 64 3.30 9.81 -7.41
N PRO A 65 2.20 10.39 -6.88
CA PRO A 65 1.11 9.62 -6.28
C PRO A 65 0.48 8.60 -7.24
N PHE A 66 0.44 8.91 -8.53
CA PHE A 66 -0.13 8.00 -9.53
C PHE A 66 0.65 6.70 -9.71
N TRP A 67 1.88 6.56 -9.21
CA TRP A 67 2.56 5.25 -9.21
C TRP A 67 1.93 4.24 -8.23
N ALA A 68 1.10 4.71 -7.28
CA ALA A 68 0.22 3.84 -6.50
C ALA A 68 -0.82 3.11 -7.36
N LEU A 69 -0.99 3.49 -8.64
CA LEU A 69 -1.88 2.84 -9.60
C LEU A 69 -1.12 2.03 -10.65
N ARG A 70 -1.49 0.77 -10.82
CA ARG A 70 -1.20 -0.03 -12.01
C ARG A 70 -1.94 0.59 -13.19
N GLY A 71 -1.22 1.36 -14.02
CA GLY A 71 -1.76 1.95 -15.23
C GLY A 71 -0.72 1.93 -16.33
N GLN A 72 -0.81 0.97 -17.25
CA GLN A 72 -0.20 1.10 -18.58
C GLN A 72 -1.26 1.05 -19.70
N ASP A 73 -2.49 0.59 -19.40
CA ASP A 73 -3.61 0.47 -20.34
C ASP A 73 -4.88 1.16 -19.80
N GLU A 74 -6.01 1.05 -20.51
CA GLU A 74 -7.31 1.75 -20.32
C GLU A 74 -7.97 1.65 -18.93
N SER A 75 -7.33 1.01 -17.95
CA SER A 75 -7.86 0.88 -16.58
C SER A 75 -6.75 0.99 -15.53
N ALA A 76 -6.96 1.89 -14.57
CA ALA A 76 -6.07 2.09 -13.44
C ALA A 76 -6.54 1.26 -12.23
N PHE A 77 -5.69 0.37 -11.73
CA PHE A 77 -5.96 -0.44 -10.53
C PHE A 77 -4.97 -0.13 -9.41
N TRP A 78 -5.35 -0.25 -8.14
CA TRP A 78 -4.45 0.09 -7.03
C TRP A 78 -3.33 -0.96 -6.82
N ARG A 79 -2.10 -0.47 -6.50
CA ARG A 79 -0.99 -1.27 -5.95
C ARG A 79 -1.04 -1.38 -4.44
N ILE A 80 -1.68 -0.41 -3.81
CA ILE A 80 -1.95 -0.36 -2.38
C ILE A 80 -3.34 -0.97 -2.12
N LYS A 81 -3.59 -1.37 -0.89
CA LYS A 81 -4.86 -1.96 -0.45
C LYS A 81 -5.44 -1.19 0.72
N GLY A 82 -6.71 -1.45 1.05
CA GLY A 82 -7.35 -0.87 2.23
C GLY A 82 -6.53 -1.13 3.51
N GLY A 83 -6.31 -0.08 4.30
CA GLY A 83 -5.46 -0.09 5.49
C GLY A 83 -4.03 0.42 5.26
N ASP A 84 -3.52 0.39 4.03
CA ASP A 84 -2.20 0.96 3.72
C ASP A 84 -2.19 2.49 3.86
N THR A 85 -1.00 3.04 4.12
CA THR A 85 -0.77 4.49 4.19
C THR A 85 0.09 4.94 3.02
N LEU A 86 -0.29 6.03 2.35
CA LEU A 86 0.53 6.70 1.33
C LEU A 86 0.96 8.07 1.86
N VAL A 87 2.23 8.20 2.23
CA VAL A 87 2.83 9.46 2.68
C VAL A 87 3.35 10.24 1.47
N ILE A 88 2.78 11.42 1.25
CA ILE A 88 3.21 12.31 0.16
C ILE A 88 4.13 13.38 0.73
N GLY A 89 5.41 13.28 0.42
CA GLY A 89 6.42 14.25 0.81
C GLY A 89 6.22 15.61 0.15
N GLN A 90 6.82 16.65 0.72
CA GLN A 90 6.66 18.02 0.25
C GLN A 90 7.01 18.20 -1.23
N GLY A 91 6.22 19.02 -1.92
CA GLY A 91 6.48 19.38 -3.31
C GLY A 91 5.19 19.68 -4.08
N SER A 92 5.37 20.00 -5.36
CA SER A 92 4.27 20.16 -6.31
C SER A 92 4.19 18.91 -7.18
N TYR A 93 3.02 18.27 -7.20
CA TYR A 93 2.72 17.10 -8.00
C TYR A 93 1.61 17.47 -8.97
N LYS A 94 1.89 17.40 -10.28
CA LYS A 94 0.89 17.70 -11.30
C LYS A 94 -0.19 16.63 -11.26
N MET A 95 -1.44 17.04 -11.10
CA MET A 95 -2.59 16.14 -11.19
C MET A 95 -3.26 16.28 -12.55
N GLY A 96 -4.01 15.25 -12.98
CA GLY A 96 -4.70 15.27 -14.26
C GLY A 96 -3.81 14.96 -15.47
N ILE A 97 -4.26 15.38 -16.64
CA ILE A 97 -3.62 15.06 -17.93
C ILE A 97 -2.17 15.55 -17.97
N GLY A 98 -1.29 14.68 -18.48
CA GLY A 98 0.14 14.95 -18.61
C GLY A 98 0.93 14.80 -17.30
N ALA A 99 0.31 14.28 -16.24
CA ALA A 99 1.04 13.82 -15.06
C ALA A 99 1.76 12.49 -15.34
N PRO A 100 2.75 12.09 -14.53
CA PRO A 100 3.35 10.76 -14.63
C PRO A 100 2.29 9.66 -14.44
N ASN A 101 2.41 8.57 -15.20
CA ASN A 101 1.53 7.39 -15.09
C ASN A 101 0.04 7.65 -15.40
N THR A 102 -0.24 8.54 -16.36
CA THR A 102 -1.61 8.88 -16.81
C THR A 102 -1.86 8.60 -18.29
N ALA A 103 -1.25 7.56 -18.85
CA ALA A 103 -1.46 7.22 -20.28
C ALA A 103 -2.93 6.92 -20.62
N TRP A 104 -3.71 6.50 -19.62
CA TRP A 104 -5.14 6.24 -19.70
C TRP A 104 -6.02 7.51 -19.67
N CYS A 105 -5.43 8.69 -19.49
CA CYS A 105 -6.17 9.94 -19.47
C CYS A 105 -6.30 10.54 -20.89
N SER A 106 -7.51 10.95 -21.25
CA SER A 106 -7.81 11.69 -22.48
C SER A 106 -8.31 13.11 -22.17
N THR A 107 -8.12 14.03 -23.11
CA THR A 107 -8.76 15.35 -23.10
C THR A 107 -10.29 15.26 -23.18
N ASP A 108 -10.81 14.23 -23.86
CA ASP A 108 -12.26 14.03 -24.06
C ASP A 108 -12.99 13.64 -22.77
N TRP A 109 -12.25 13.02 -21.84
CA TRP A 109 -12.73 12.63 -20.51
C TRP A 109 -11.73 13.01 -19.42
N SER A 110 -11.28 14.27 -19.47
CA SER A 110 -10.28 14.82 -18.54
C SER A 110 -10.68 14.73 -17.07
N TRP A 111 -11.97 14.74 -16.77
CA TRP A 111 -12.56 14.57 -15.44
C TRP A 111 -12.29 13.19 -14.83
N ALA A 112 -12.03 12.17 -15.65
CA ALA A 112 -11.67 10.84 -15.19
C ALA A 112 -10.21 10.77 -14.73
N CYS A 113 -9.37 11.76 -15.06
CA CYS A 113 -7.94 11.76 -14.79
C CYS A 113 -7.58 12.07 -13.33
N ARG A 114 -8.02 11.21 -12.43
CA ARG A 114 -7.83 11.30 -10.97
C ARG A 114 -7.58 9.92 -10.38
N LEU A 115 -7.10 9.86 -9.14
CA LEU A 115 -7.08 8.59 -8.41
C LEU A 115 -8.52 8.04 -8.31
N PRO A 116 -8.80 6.81 -8.80
CA PRO A 116 -10.11 6.19 -8.65
C PRO A 116 -10.36 5.88 -7.16
N PRO A 117 -11.61 5.62 -6.74
CA PRO A 117 -11.88 5.07 -5.41
C PRO A 117 -11.08 3.78 -5.16
N LEU A 118 -10.73 3.53 -3.89
CA LEU A 118 -9.97 2.37 -3.41
C LEU A 118 -10.92 1.27 -2.94
#